data_AF-A0A6J3J5X8-F1
#
_entry.id   AF-A0A6J3J5X8-F1
#
_cell.length_a   1.000
_cell.length_b   1.000
_cell.length_c   1.000
_cell.angle_alpha   90.00
_cell.angle_beta   90.00
_cell.angle_gamma   90.00
#
_symmetry.space_group_name_H-M   'P 1'
#
loop_
_entity.id
_entity.type
_entity.pdbx_description
1 polymer ?
#
loop_
_entity_poly.entity_id
_entity_poly.type
_entity_poly.pdbx_seq_one_letter_code
_entity_poly.pdbx_strand_id
1 'polypeptide(L)'
;MDIEKVNSMDFGEFVDVFGNVVERCPLIAAAVWSQRPFLDLEDLQKHFFAFIDALPQSGQEGILRCHPDLAGRDLQQGTLTAESQREHSGAGLTSLGPDEQLRLAELNAQYRARFGFPFILAARLSDRAAVPRELARRLLCPPAQELRTALGEVKKISGLRLADLLCADPAKL
;
A
#
# COMPACT_ATOMS: atom_id res chain seq x y z
N MET A 1 -1.70 19.54 5.04
CA MET A 1 -1.01 20.21 3.90
C MET A 1 -2.06 20.50 2.85
N ASP A 2 -2.17 21.73 2.33
CA ASP A 2 -3.15 22.05 1.29
C ASP A 2 -2.63 21.76 -0.13
N ILE A 3 -3.52 21.80 -1.11
CA ILE A 3 -3.19 21.49 -2.51
C ILE A 3 -2.33 22.57 -3.18
N GLU A 4 -2.42 23.83 -2.72
CA GLU A 4 -1.59 24.93 -3.24
C GLU A 4 -0.12 24.71 -2.88
N LYS A 5 0.16 24.26 -1.65
CA LYS A 5 1.51 23.86 -1.25
C LYS A 5 2.01 22.69 -2.08
N VAL A 6 1.18 21.68 -2.34
CA VAL A 6 1.55 20.55 -3.22
C VAL A 6 1.90 21.03 -4.64
N ASN A 7 1.10 21.94 -5.20
CA ASN A 7 1.32 22.48 -6.54
C ASN A 7 2.56 23.37 -6.65
N SER A 8 3.07 23.92 -5.55
CA SER A 8 4.29 24.73 -5.54
C SER A 8 5.58 23.96 -5.25
N MET A 9 5.50 22.67 -4.88
CA MET A 9 6.68 21.83 -4.65
C MET A 9 7.52 21.69 -5.92
N ASP A 10 8.84 21.77 -5.76
CA ASP A 10 9.76 21.31 -6.80
C ASP A 10 9.73 19.77 -6.90
N PHE A 11 10.43 19.23 -7.91
CA PHE A 11 10.44 17.79 -8.16
C PHE A 11 11.01 16.98 -6.99
N GLY A 12 12.09 17.48 -6.36
CA GLY A 12 12.74 16.81 -5.25
C GLY A 12 11.83 16.76 -4.03
N GLU A 13 11.29 17.93 -3.63
CA GLU A 13 10.37 18.05 -2.50
C GLU A 13 9.14 17.14 -2.68
N PHE A 14 8.56 17.12 -3.89
CA PHE A 14 7.40 16.28 -4.15
C PHE A 14 7.72 14.78 -4.06
N VAL A 15 8.85 14.34 -4.61
CA VAL A 15 9.24 12.93 -4.54
C VAL A 15 9.60 12.54 -3.11
N ASP A 16 10.22 13.43 -2.33
CA ASP A 16 10.51 13.17 -0.92
C ASP A 16 9.24 13.01 -0.08
N VAL A 17 8.22 13.84 -0.32
CA VAL A 17 6.94 13.80 0.41
C VAL A 17 6.04 12.64 -0.04
N PHE A 18 5.91 12.44 -1.36
CA PHE A 18 4.94 11.51 -1.93
C PHE A 18 5.55 10.18 -2.39
N GLY A 19 6.87 10.02 -2.32
CA GLY A 19 7.61 8.89 -2.89
C GLY A 19 7.25 7.52 -2.30
N ASN A 20 6.70 7.48 -1.09
CA ASN A 20 6.22 6.25 -0.46
C ASN A 20 4.69 6.15 -0.38
N VAL A 21 3.93 6.95 -1.15
CA VAL A 21 2.46 6.77 -1.27
C VAL A 21 2.10 5.40 -1.84
N VAL A 22 2.89 4.94 -2.80
CA VAL A 22 2.89 3.54 -3.22
C VAL A 22 4.16 2.92 -2.65
N GLU A 23 4.02 1.85 -1.86
CA GLU A 23 5.10 1.26 -1.08
C GLU A 23 6.35 0.99 -1.94
N ARG A 24 7.48 1.60 -1.55
CA ARG A 24 8.79 1.50 -2.19
C ARG A 24 8.79 1.80 -3.70
N CYS A 25 7.83 2.60 -4.18
CA CYS A 25 7.65 2.94 -5.60
C CYS A 25 7.71 4.47 -5.85
N PRO A 26 8.85 5.15 -5.56
CA PRO A 26 8.96 6.60 -5.72
C PRO A 26 8.83 7.07 -7.17
N LEU A 27 9.08 6.19 -8.15
CA LEU A 27 8.88 6.46 -9.57
C LEU A 27 7.46 6.93 -9.89
N ILE A 28 6.44 6.43 -9.18
CA ILE A 28 5.05 6.80 -9.43
C ILE A 28 4.84 8.27 -9.04
N ALA A 29 5.34 8.70 -7.88
CA ALA A 29 5.28 10.09 -7.47
C ALA A 29 6.05 11.00 -8.45
N ALA A 30 7.24 10.58 -8.87
CA ALA A 30 8.04 11.30 -9.86
C ALA A 30 7.29 11.50 -11.19
N ALA A 31 6.60 10.47 -11.67
CA ALA A 31 5.79 10.56 -12.89
C ALA A 31 4.56 11.47 -12.70
N VAL A 32 3.85 11.32 -11.58
CA VAL A 32 2.64 12.12 -11.26
C VAL A 32 2.97 13.61 -11.13
N TRP A 33 4.14 13.98 -10.60
CA TRP A 33 4.57 15.38 -10.46
C TRP A 33 4.51 16.18 -11.78
N SER A 34 4.73 15.51 -12.92
CA SER A 34 4.70 16.13 -14.26
C SER A 34 3.29 16.50 -14.73
N GLN A 35 2.24 16.10 -14.00
CA GLN A 35 0.83 16.34 -14.35
C GLN A 35 0.20 17.49 -13.55
N ARG A 36 0.99 18.18 -12.72
CA ARG A 36 0.57 19.39 -12.01
C ARG A 36 0.17 20.52 -12.98
N PRO A 37 -0.69 21.46 -12.54
CA PRO A 37 -1.29 21.55 -11.21
C PRO A 37 -2.46 20.58 -11.00
N PHE A 38 -2.63 20.11 -9.76
CA PHE A 38 -3.78 19.32 -9.33
C PHE A 38 -4.88 20.20 -8.76
N LEU A 39 -6.14 19.82 -8.97
CA LEU A 39 -7.29 20.56 -8.45
C LEU A 39 -7.46 20.40 -6.94
N ASP A 40 -7.42 19.16 -6.45
CA ASP A 40 -7.65 18.77 -5.06
C ASP A 40 -7.02 17.39 -4.77
N LEU A 41 -7.28 16.86 -3.57
CA LEU A 41 -6.82 15.51 -3.17
C LEU A 41 -7.38 14.41 -4.07
N GLU A 42 -8.63 14.51 -4.51
CA GLU A 42 -9.27 13.50 -5.35
C GLU A 42 -8.62 13.47 -6.73
N ASP A 43 -8.32 14.64 -7.29
CA ASP A 43 -7.59 14.78 -8.55
C ASP A 43 -6.17 14.22 -8.45
N LEU A 44 -5.43 14.53 -7.38
CA LEU A 44 -4.11 13.93 -7.12
C LEU A 44 -4.20 12.38 -7.05
N GLN A 45 -5.18 11.85 -6.33
CA GLN A 45 -5.42 10.40 -6.24
C GLN A 45 -5.69 9.78 -7.62
N LYS A 46 -6.51 10.42 -8.45
CA LYS A 46 -6.80 9.96 -9.81
C LYS A 46 -5.54 9.82 -10.64
N HIS A 47 -4.61 10.77 -10.54
CA HIS A 47 -3.34 10.71 -11.26
C HIS A 47 -2.46 9.53 -10.82
N PHE A 48 -2.35 9.26 -9.52
CA PHE A 48 -1.66 8.07 -9.01
C PHE A 48 -2.30 6.77 -9.52
N PHE A 49 -3.64 6.68 -9.46
CA PHE A 49 -4.34 5.45 -9.84
C PHE A 49 -4.30 5.21 -11.35
N ALA A 50 -4.42 6.26 -12.15
CA ALA A 50 -4.30 6.20 -13.60
C ALA A 50 -2.91 5.71 -14.02
N PHE A 51 -1.84 6.15 -13.35
CA PHE A 51 -0.49 5.66 -13.61
C PHE A 51 -0.38 4.15 -13.36
N ILE A 52 -0.91 3.66 -12.23
CA ILE A 52 -0.92 2.22 -11.90
C ILE A 52 -1.72 1.42 -12.95
N ASP A 53 -2.87 1.92 -13.38
CA ASP A 53 -3.73 1.27 -14.36
C ASP A 53 -3.13 1.21 -15.76
N ALA A 54 -2.34 2.22 -16.12
CA ALA A 54 -1.67 2.30 -17.42
C ALA A 54 -0.44 1.38 -17.54
N LEU A 55 0.08 0.86 -16.42
CA LEU A 55 1.22 -0.06 -16.46
C LEU A 55 0.85 -1.38 -17.14
N PRO A 56 1.79 -2.00 -17.89
CA PRO A 56 1.63 -3.38 -18.31
C PRO A 56 1.48 -4.28 -17.09
N GLN A 57 0.86 -5.45 -17.27
CA GLN A 57 0.63 -6.41 -16.19
C GLN A 57 1.90 -6.70 -15.37
N SER A 58 3.06 -6.84 -16.01
CA SER A 58 4.34 -7.07 -15.31
C SER A 58 4.75 -5.91 -14.39
N GLY A 59 4.44 -4.67 -14.77
CA GLY A 59 4.65 -3.48 -13.94
C GLY A 59 3.70 -3.43 -12.76
N GLN A 60 2.43 -3.78 -12.98
CA GLN A 60 1.44 -3.93 -11.92
C GLN A 60 1.86 -4.98 -10.89
N GLU A 61 2.25 -6.17 -11.33
CA GLU A 61 2.81 -7.21 -10.45
C GLU A 61 4.11 -6.76 -9.76
N GLY A 62 4.93 -5.95 -10.43
CA GLY A 62 6.12 -5.33 -9.86
C GLY A 62 5.80 -4.48 -8.63
N ILE A 63 4.77 -3.62 -8.71
CA ILE A 63 4.27 -2.82 -7.58
C ILE A 63 3.85 -3.73 -6.43
N LEU A 64 3.11 -4.81 -6.71
CA LEU A 64 2.68 -5.74 -5.67
C LEU A 64 3.89 -6.37 -4.96
N ARG A 65 4.94 -6.75 -5.72
CA ARG A 65 6.17 -7.33 -5.18
C ARG A 65 7.02 -6.37 -4.35
N CYS A 66 6.82 -5.06 -4.48
CA CYS A 66 7.48 -4.06 -3.63
C CYS A 66 6.92 -4.04 -2.20
N HIS A 67 5.71 -4.53 -1.97
CA HIS A 67 5.08 -4.50 -0.66
C HIS A 67 5.67 -5.58 0.27
N PRO A 68 5.84 -5.28 1.57
CA PRO A 68 6.21 -6.28 2.56
C PRO A 68 5.04 -7.23 2.82
N ASP A 69 5.36 -8.47 3.22
CA ASP A 69 4.34 -9.43 3.66
C ASP A 69 3.69 -8.95 4.98
N LEU A 70 2.36 -9.09 5.08
CA LEU A 70 1.62 -8.81 6.33
C LEU A 70 2.10 -9.75 7.44
N ALA A 71 2.54 -9.15 8.56
CA ALA A 71 3.21 -9.84 9.66
C ALA A 71 4.41 -10.72 9.25
N GLY A 72 5.08 -10.37 8.15
CA GLY A 72 6.22 -11.10 7.63
C GLY A 72 7.55 -10.70 8.27
N ARG A 73 8.63 -11.09 7.58
CA ARG A 73 10.01 -10.90 8.03
C ARG A 73 10.36 -9.45 8.31
N ASP A 74 9.94 -8.52 7.45
CA ASP A 74 10.24 -7.09 7.62
C ASP A 74 9.64 -6.53 8.92
N LEU A 75 8.47 -7.03 9.34
CA LEU A 75 7.89 -6.66 10.63
C LEU A 75 8.73 -7.22 11.79
N GLN A 76 9.12 -8.50 11.72
CA GLN A 76 9.91 -9.16 12.76
C GLN A 76 11.30 -8.55 12.92
N GLN A 77 11.89 -8.06 11.82
CA GLN A 77 13.21 -7.43 11.80
C GLN A 77 13.17 -5.92 12.05
N GLY A 78 11.98 -5.31 12.12
CA GLY A 78 11.83 -3.87 12.30
C GLY A 78 12.31 -3.05 11.09
N THR A 79 12.21 -3.61 9.88
CA THR A 79 12.68 -3.01 8.62
C THR A 79 11.54 -2.55 7.71
N LEU A 80 10.31 -2.45 8.25
CA LEU A 80 9.19 -1.83 7.57
C LEU A 80 9.44 -0.34 7.32
N THR A 81 8.86 0.20 6.25
CA THR A 81 8.73 1.64 6.09
C THR A 81 7.88 2.23 7.22
N ALA A 82 8.02 3.52 7.48
CA ALA A 82 7.27 4.18 8.55
C ALA A 82 5.75 4.04 8.34
N GLU A 83 5.30 4.13 7.08
CA GLU A 83 3.91 3.94 6.67
C GLU A 83 3.44 2.52 6.96
N SER A 84 4.16 1.50 6.48
CA SER A 84 3.79 0.10 6.72
C SER A 84 3.83 -0.27 8.20
N GLN A 85 4.75 0.29 8.98
CA GLN A 85 4.77 0.10 10.42
C GLN A 85 3.50 0.66 11.08
N ARG A 86 3.06 1.87 10.71
CA ARG A 86 1.80 2.46 11.22
C ARG A 86 0.59 1.61 10.82
N GLU A 87 0.55 1.14 9.58
CA GLU A 87 -0.53 0.31 9.05
C GLU A 87 -0.62 -1.04 9.77
N HIS A 88 0.51 -1.71 9.99
CA HIS A 88 0.56 -2.99 10.70
C HIS A 88 0.19 -2.83 12.18
N SER A 89 0.69 -1.79 12.83
CA SER A 89 0.34 -1.48 14.23
C SER A 89 -1.16 -1.18 14.38
N GLY A 90 -1.73 -0.36 13.49
CA GLY A 90 -3.15 -0.01 13.52
C GLY A 90 -4.09 -1.21 13.31
N ALA A 91 -3.64 -2.22 12.57
CA ALA A 91 -4.39 -3.47 12.36
C ALA A 91 -4.15 -4.53 13.44
N GLY A 92 -3.34 -4.24 14.46
CA GLY A 92 -3.02 -5.20 15.53
C GLY A 92 -2.13 -6.37 15.09
N LEU A 93 -1.40 -6.22 13.98
CA LEU A 93 -0.51 -7.27 13.45
C LEU A 93 0.84 -7.32 14.17
N THR A 94 1.17 -6.29 14.94
CA THR A 94 2.37 -6.22 15.78
C THR A 94 2.23 -7.00 17.10
N SER A 95 1.02 -7.40 17.46
CA SER A 95 0.71 -8.11 18.72
C SER A 95 0.16 -9.52 18.50
N LEU A 96 0.49 -10.14 17.36
CA LEU A 96 0.12 -11.53 17.06
C LEU A 96 0.84 -12.50 17.99
N GLY A 97 0.12 -13.52 18.49
CA GLY A 97 0.74 -14.63 19.22
C GLY A 97 1.55 -15.55 18.28
N PRO A 98 2.43 -16.42 18.81
CA PRO A 98 3.27 -17.31 18.00
C PRO A 98 2.48 -18.18 17.01
N ASP A 99 1.35 -18.74 17.42
CA ASP A 99 0.52 -19.61 16.58
C ASP A 99 -0.15 -18.84 15.43
N GLU A 100 -0.60 -17.60 15.68
CA GLU A 100 -1.16 -16.74 14.64
C GLU A 100 -0.10 -16.30 13.64
N GLN A 101 1.11 -15.99 14.11
CA GLN A 101 2.23 -15.66 13.25
C GLN A 101 2.61 -16.84 12.34
N LEU A 102 2.69 -18.06 12.90
CA LEU A 102 3.00 -19.26 12.13
C LEU A 102 1.94 -19.51 11.06
N ARG A 103 0.65 -19.47 11.44
CA ARG A 103 -0.47 -19.67 10.51
C ARG A 103 -0.46 -18.62 9.40
N LEU A 104 -0.21 -17.36 9.72
CA LEU A 104 -0.18 -16.29 8.73
C LEU A 104 1.04 -16.42 7.80
N ALA A 105 2.19 -16.86 8.31
CA ALA A 105 3.38 -17.14 7.52
C ALA A 105 3.15 -18.28 6.51
N GLU A 106 2.52 -19.37 6.94
CA GLU A 106 2.14 -20.49 6.05
C GLU A 106 1.19 -20.04 4.95
N LEU A 107 0.18 -19.24 5.31
CA LEU A 107 -0.78 -18.69 4.37
C LEU A 107 -0.13 -17.74 3.36
N ASN A 108 0.75 -16.83 3.81
CA ASN A 108 1.53 -15.95 2.94
C ASN A 108 2.41 -16.75 1.96
N ALA A 109 3.06 -17.82 2.42
CA ALA A 109 3.87 -18.70 1.58
C ALA A 109 3.04 -19.39 0.48
N GLN A 110 1.87 -19.94 0.83
CA GLN A 110 0.95 -20.53 -0.14
C GLN A 110 0.44 -19.50 -1.16
N TYR A 111 0.08 -18.30 -0.68
CA TYR A 111 -0.39 -17.21 -1.53
C TYR A 111 0.68 -16.80 -2.55
N ARG A 112 1.91 -16.60 -2.07
CA ARG A 112 3.03 -16.20 -2.93
C ARG A 112 3.41 -17.28 -3.93
N ALA A 113 3.38 -18.56 -3.53
CA ALA A 113 3.62 -19.68 -4.43
C ALA A 113 2.57 -19.76 -5.56
N ARG A 114 1.31 -19.40 -5.29
CA ARG A 114 0.22 -19.44 -6.26
C ARG A 114 0.21 -18.23 -7.20
N PHE A 115 0.39 -17.02 -6.67
CA PHE A 115 0.18 -15.78 -7.43
C PHE A 115 1.47 -15.05 -7.82
N GLY A 116 2.61 -15.39 -7.20
CA GLY A 116 3.91 -14.79 -7.53
C GLY A 116 4.12 -13.37 -6.98
N PHE A 117 3.26 -12.91 -6.07
CA PHE A 117 3.38 -11.63 -5.35
C PHE A 117 2.85 -11.75 -3.90
N PRO A 118 3.23 -10.83 -2.99
CA PRO A 118 2.75 -10.77 -1.60
C PRO A 118 1.24 -10.63 -1.47
N PHE A 119 0.67 -11.13 -0.37
CA PHE A 119 -0.72 -10.84 -0.03
C PHE A 119 -0.84 -9.39 0.47
N ILE A 120 -1.63 -8.58 -0.24
CA ILE A 120 -1.84 -7.16 0.08
C ILE A 120 -3.30 -6.95 0.48
N LEU A 121 -3.49 -6.30 1.61
CA LEU A 121 -4.78 -5.89 2.16
C LEU A 121 -4.60 -4.54 2.85
N ALA A 122 -5.53 -3.60 2.65
CA ALA A 122 -5.55 -2.33 3.36
C ALA A 122 -5.81 -2.57 4.86
N ALA A 123 -4.73 -2.79 5.61
CA ALA A 123 -4.76 -3.25 6.99
C ALA A 123 -5.53 -2.28 7.91
N ARG A 124 -5.43 -0.96 7.67
CA ARG A 124 -6.18 0.08 8.39
C ARG A 124 -7.70 0.01 8.22
N LEU A 125 -8.19 -0.65 7.17
CA LEU A 125 -9.61 -0.84 6.89
C LEU A 125 -10.10 -2.25 7.28
N SER A 126 -9.24 -3.03 7.93
CA SER A 126 -9.48 -4.42 8.26
C SER A 126 -9.25 -4.65 9.76
N ASP A 127 -9.96 -5.62 10.32
CA ASP A 127 -9.66 -6.11 11.67
C ASP A 127 -8.62 -7.25 11.62
N ARG A 128 -7.99 -7.54 12.77
CA ARG A 128 -6.99 -8.62 12.91
C ARG A 128 -7.50 -9.98 12.43
N ALA A 129 -8.77 -10.29 12.65
CA ALA A 129 -9.38 -11.55 12.24
C ALA A 129 -9.71 -11.60 10.74
N ALA A 130 -9.84 -10.44 10.09
CA ALA A 130 -10.11 -10.31 8.67
C ALA A 130 -8.91 -10.70 7.82
N VAL A 131 -7.68 -10.46 8.28
CA VAL A 131 -6.45 -10.76 7.53
C VAL A 131 -6.36 -12.24 7.13
N PRO A 132 -6.35 -13.22 8.06
CA PRO A 132 -6.27 -14.64 7.69
C PRO A 132 -7.53 -15.11 6.92
N ARG A 133 -8.69 -14.52 7.20
CA ARG A 133 -9.95 -14.85 6.51
C ARG A 133 -9.91 -14.42 5.04
N GLU A 134 -9.52 -13.19 4.76
CA GLU A 134 -9.42 -12.67 3.39
C GLU A 134 -8.31 -13.36 2.62
N LEU A 135 -7.19 -13.66 3.26
CA LEU A 135 -6.10 -14.40 2.63
C LEU A 135 -6.58 -15.81 2.21
N ALA A 136 -7.21 -16.55 3.13
CA ALA A 136 -7.76 -17.88 2.82
C ALA A 136 -8.84 -17.83 1.72
N ARG A 137 -9.70 -16.80 1.72
CA ARG A 137 -10.73 -16.61 0.69
C ARG A 137 -10.11 -16.31 -0.68
N ARG A 138 -9.14 -15.39 -0.73
CA ARG A 138 -8.48 -14.93 -1.96
C ARG A 138 -7.54 -15.96 -2.57
N LEU A 139 -6.99 -16.87 -1.76
CA LEU A 139 -6.29 -18.06 -2.23
C LEU A 139 -7.13 -18.92 -3.19
N LEU A 140 -8.45 -18.91 -3.07
CA LEU A 140 -9.35 -19.67 -3.94
C LEU A 140 -9.72 -18.92 -5.22
N CYS A 141 -9.38 -17.63 -5.34
CA CYS A 141 -9.72 -16.83 -6.51
C CYS A 141 -8.85 -17.19 -7.74
N PRO A 142 -9.37 -16.99 -8.97
CA PRO A 142 -8.59 -17.05 -10.20
C PRO A 142 -7.47 -15.99 -10.21
N PRO A 143 -6.27 -16.30 -10.74
CA PRO A 143 -5.13 -15.36 -10.74
C PRO A 143 -5.44 -13.98 -11.34
N ALA A 144 -6.17 -13.93 -12.46
CA ALA A 144 -6.53 -12.67 -13.10
C ALA A 144 -7.48 -11.81 -12.23
N GLN A 145 -8.37 -12.44 -11.46
CA GLN A 145 -9.22 -11.74 -10.50
C GLN A 145 -8.40 -11.23 -9.33
N GLU A 146 -7.49 -12.07 -8.83
CA GLU A 146 -6.69 -11.74 -7.66
C GLU A 146 -5.73 -10.58 -7.92
N LEU A 147 -5.14 -10.51 -9.12
CA LEU A 147 -4.33 -9.35 -9.53
C LEU A 147 -5.13 -8.03 -9.41
N ARG A 148 -6.36 -8.01 -9.94
CA ARG A 148 -7.24 -6.82 -9.86
C ARG A 148 -7.61 -6.48 -8.43
N THR A 149 -7.89 -7.49 -7.61
CA THR A 149 -8.19 -7.31 -6.18
C THR A 149 -6.99 -6.73 -5.44
N ALA A 150 -5.80 -7.30 -5.63
CA ALA A 150 -4.58 -6.82 -4.97
C ALA A 150 -4.21 -5.39 -5.38
N LEU A 151 -4.35 -5.02 -6.66
CA LEU A 151 -4.18 -3.64 -7.12
C LEU A 151 -5.22 -2.69 -6.51
N GLY A 152 -6.46 -3.14 -6.33
CA GLY A 152 -7.49 -2.40 -5.62
C GLY A 152 -7.10 -2.11 -4.17
N GLU A 153 -6.49 -3.08 -3.48
CA GLU A 153 -5.96 -2.89 -2.12
C GLU A 153 -4.78 -1.90 -2.09
N VAL A 154 -3.86 -1.95 -3.06
CA VAL A 154 -2.80 -0.94 -3.20
C VAL A 154 -3.38 0.46 -3.34
N LYS A 155 -4.39 0.66 -4.21
CA LYS A 155 -5.04 1.97 -4.38
C LYS A 155 -5.71 2.46 -3.10
N LYS A 156 -6.34 1.57 -2.31
CA LYS A 156 -6.89 1.93 -0.99
C LYS A 156 -5.80 2.40 -0.04
N ILE A 157 -4.69 1.66 0.05
CA ILE A 157 -3.52 2.02 0.88
C ILE A 157 -2.97 3.39 0.45
N SER A 158 -2.74 3.59 -0.84
CA SER A 158 -2.25 4.85 -1.39
C SER A 158 -3.21 6.01 -1.14
N GLY A 159 -4.52 5.79 -1.26
CA GLY A 159 -5.53 6.79 -0.93
C GLY A 159 -5.49 7.23 0.53
N LEU A 160 -5.33 6.28 1.45
CA LEU A 160 -5.16 6.56 2.88
C LEU A 160 -3.86 7.32 3.17
N ARG A 161 -2.73 6.93 2.56
CA ARG A 161 -1.45 7.62 2.72
C ARG A 161 -1.51 9.06 2.18
N LEU A 162 -2.14 9.28 1.03
CA LEU A 162 -2.37 10.63 0.48
C LEU A 162 -3.25 11.48 1.40
N ALA A 163 -4.32 10.88 1.95
CA ALA A 163 -5.19 11.55 2.91
C ALA A 163 -4.43 11.91 4.20
N ASP A 164 -3.56 11.03 4.73
CA ASP A 164 -2.74 11.35 5.90
C ASP A 164 -1.81 12.56 5.61
N LEU A 165 -1.24 12.66 4.41
CA LEU A 165 -0.35 13.77 4.04
C LEU A 165 -1.10 15.10 3.90
N LEU A 166 -2.28 15.10 3.27
CA LEU A 166 -3.04 16.33 2.99
C LEU A 166 -3.97 16.72 4.15
N CYS A 167 -4.63 15.75 4.78
CA CYS A 167 -5.66 15.95 5.80
C CYS A 167 -5.16 15.75 7.24
N ALA A 168 -3.84 15.64 7.49
CA ALA A 168 -3.32 15.63 8.86
C ALA A 168 -3.88 16.81 9.66
N ASP A 169 -4.74 16.49 10.63
CA ASP A 169 -5.26 17.39 11.65
C ASP A 169 -4.09 17.73 12.59
N PRO A 170 -3.68 19.01 12.72
CA PRO A 170 -2.58 19.40 13.59
C PRO A 170 -2.82 19.06 15.08
N ALA A 171 -4.03 18.65 15.46
CA ALA A 171 -4.38 18.24 16.82
C ALA A 171 -4.11 16.76 17.17
N LYS A 172 -3.53 15.96 16.27
CA LYS A 172 -3.22 14.53 16.51
C LYS A 172 -1.73 14.16 16.41
N LEU A 173 -0.84 15.15 16.56
CA LEU A 173 0.60 14.97 16.76
C LEU A 173 0.98 15.16 18.23
#